data_AF-A0A3L6SFM8-F1
#
_entry.id   AF-A0A3L6SFM8-F1
#
_cell.length_a   1.000
_cell.length_b   1.000
_cell.length_c   1.000
_cell.angle_alpha   90.00
_cell.angle_beta   90.00
_cell.angle_gamma   90.00
#
_symmetry.space_group_name_H-M   'P 1'
#
loop_
_entity.id
_entity.type
_entity.pdbx_description
1 polymer ?
#
loop_
_entity_poly.entity_id
_entity_poly.type
_entity_poly.pdbx_seq_one_letter_code
_entity_poly.pdbx_strand_id
1 'polypeptide(L)'
;MARSVQQAAALLLATACTLALLTLQLQPCAGQQQPPSPGYYPSATLRPLSFSKGYRTLWGPQHQTLSPDGRSLTLWMDRSPGSGFKSARAYRNGYFGASVRVQPGYTAGVNTAFYLSNSEEYPGHHDEIDMELLGTIPGEPYTLQTNVGDGTIVGREMRFHLWFDPTADFHHYAIIWNPDQILFLVDDVPIRR
;
A
#
# COMPACT_ATOMS: atom_id res chain seq x y z
N MET A 1 12.47 49.96 58.40
CA MET A 1 13.38 49.52 57.31
C MET A 1 13.83 48.10 57.58
N ALA A 2 13.97 47.31 56.52
CA ALA A 2 14.62 45.99 56.47
C ALA A 2 13.87 44.78 57.08
N ARG A 3 12.77 44.39 56.43
CA ARG A 3 12.46 42.97 56.18
C ARG A 3 13.46 42.47 55.13
N SER A 4 14.35 41.51 55.43
CA SER A 4 14.99 40.67 54.38
C SER A 4 16.09 39.72 54.91
N VAL A 5 15.83 38.81 55.86
CA VAL A 5 16.74 37.65 56.04
C VAL A 5 15.99 36.43 56.58
N GLN A 6 14.94 35.96 55.91
CA GLN A 6 14.41 34.61 56.21
C GLN A 6 13.67 33.92 55.06
N GLN A 7 13.75 34.44 53.82
CA GLN A 7 13.08 33.85 52.65
C GLN A 7 14.04 33.17 51.64
N ALA A 8 15.31 32.95 51.99
CA ALA A 8 16.29 32.41 51.04
C ALA A 8 16.50 30.89 51.08
N ALA A 9 15.76 30.13 51.90
CA ALA A 9 15.99 28.68 52.05
C ALA A 9 14.81 27.78 51.63
N ALA A 10 13.67 28.36 51.19
CA ALA A 10 12.50 27.58 50.75
C ALA A 10 12.27 27.59 49.24
N LEU A 11 13.19 28.15 48.44
CA LEU A 11 13.06 28.28 46.99
C LEU A 11 14.11 27.51 46.19
N LEU A 12 14.74 26.50 46.78
CA LEU A 12 15.72 25.63 46.11
C LEU A 12 15.35 24.15 46.12
N LEU A 13 14.19 23.78 46.68
CA LEU A 13 13.64 22.42 46.60
C LEU A 13 12.39 22.32 45.70
N ALA A 14 11.85 23.44 45.21
CA ALA A 14 10.69 23.44 44.31
C ALA A 14 11.06 23.48 42.81
N THR A 15 12.33 23.69 42.47
CA THR A 15 12.84 23.73 41.09
C THR A 15 13.52 22.43 40.64
N ALA A 16 13.59 21.42 41.52
CA ALA A 16 14.04 20.07 41.15
C ALA A 16 12.90 19.15 40.71
N CYS A 17 11.63 19.49 40.99
CA CYS A 17 10.46 18.68 40.64
C CYS A 17 9.69 19.16 39.40
N THR A 18 10.06 20.29 38.78
CA THR A 18 9.34 20.87 37.63
C THR A 18 10.09 20.79 36.30
N LEU A 19 11.29 20.19 36.27
CA LEU A 19 11.98 19.78 35.03
C LEU A 19 11.92 18.27 34.76
N ALA A 20 11.07 17.53 35.47
CA ALA A 20 10.82 16.11 35.21
C ALA A 20 9.52 15.85 34.44
N LEU A 21 8.75 16.89 34.08
CA LEU A 21 7.50 16.79 33.33
C LEU A 21 7.50 17.75 32.13
N LEU A 22 8.29 17.47 31.09
CA LEU A 22 7.86 17.76 29.70
C LEU A 22 8.72 17.08 28.63
N THR A 23 9.26 15.90 28.92
CA THR A 23 9.50 14.93 27.85
C THR A 23 8.50 13.81 28.06
N LEU A 24 7.22 14.09 27.78
CA LEU A 24 6.45 13.09 27.06
C LEU A 24 7.21 12.90 25.75
N GLN A 25 8.22 12.03 25.78
CA GLN A 25 8.50 11.29 24.58
C GLN A 25 7.17 10.64 24.28
N LEU A 26 6.52 11.11 23.21
CA LEU A 26 5.68 10.26 22.41
C LEU A 26 6.57 9.05 22.13
N GLN A 27 6.55 8.07 23.03
CA GLN A 27 6.95 6.73 22.69
C GLN A 27 6.04 6.45 21.49
N PRO A 28 6.58 6.28 20.28
CA PRO A 28 5.75 5.79 19.22
C PRO A 28 5.17 4.50 19.79
N CYS A 29 3.84 4.44 19.92
CA CYS A 29 3.12 3.18 20.03
C CYS A 29 3.85 2.22 19.10
N ALA A 30 4.25 1.04 19.58
CA ALA A 30 4.95 0.05 18.76
C ALA A 30 4.21 -0.06 17.41
N GLY A 31 4.75 0.60 16.40
CA GLY A 31 3.97 1.15 15.29
C GLY A 31 4.99 1.33 14.19
N GLN A 32 4.80 0.56 13.14
CA GLN A 32 5.82 0.19 12.18
C GLN A 32 6.66 1.38 11.75
N GLN A 33 7.97 1.31 11.98
CA GLN A 33 8.91 2.34 11.53
C GLN A 33 8.86 2.41 10.01
N GLN A 34 8.68 3.63 9.50
CA GLN A 34 8.77 3.89 8.07
C GLN A 34 10.14 3.40 7.54
N PRO A 35 10.20 2.72 6.39
CA PRO A 35 11.46 2.27 5.82
C PRO A 35 12.38 3.46 5.52
N PRO A 36 13.70 3.26 5.52
CA PRO A 36 14.62 4.28 5.04
C PRO A 36 14.31 4.64 3.59
N SER A 37 14.66 5.88 3.19
CA SER A 37 14.48 6.32 1.81
C SER A 37 15.15 5.34 0.83
N PRO A 38 14.49 4.96 -0.29
CA PRO A 38 15.08 4.11 -1.31
C PRO A 38 16.17 4.83 -2.13
N GLY A 39 16.35 6.15 -1.96
CA GLY A 39 17.33 6.96 -2.69
C GLY A 39 16.99 7.23 -4.16
N TYR A 40 16.05 6.49 -4.74
CA TYR A 40 15.51 6.69 -6.08
C TYR A 40 14.01 6.40 -6.09
N TYR A 41 13.24 7.20 -6.84
CA TYR A 41 11.78 7.19 -6.84
C TYR A 41 11.25 6.98 -8.28
N PRO A 42 11.17 5.73 -8.76
CA PRO A 42 10.72 5.43 -10.12
C PRO A 42 9.37 6.07 -10.47
N SER A 43 8.41 6.06 -9.55
CA SER A 43 7.06 6.60 -9.78
C SER A 43 7.08 8.08 -10.18
N ALA A 44 7.98 8.88 -9.60
CA ALA A 44 8.12 10.31 -9.86
C ALA A 44 8.62 10.62 -11.29
N THR A 45 9.23 9.65 -11.97
CA THR A 45 9.72 9.80 -13.35
C THR A 45 8.65 9.50 -14.40
N LEU A 46 7.52 8.92 -13.98
CA LEU A 46 6.45 8.45 -14.85
C LEU A 46 5.23 9.36 -14.75
N ARG A 47 4.48 9.48 -15.85
CA ARG A 47 3.25 10.26 -15.88
C ARG A 47 2.04 9.35 -15.72
N PRO A 48 1.08 9.67 -14.83
CA PRO A 48 -0.17 8.94 -14.73
C PRO A 48 -0.93 8.94 -16.06
N LEU A 49 -1.44 7.77 -16.43
CA LEU A 49 -2.23 7.55 -17.62
C LEU A 49 -3.73 7.66 -17.28
N SER A 50 -4.54 8.24 -18.16
CA SER A 50 -6.01 8.14 -18.01
C SER A 50 -6.45 6.70 -18.28
N PHE A 51 -7.39 6.18 -17.48
CA PHE A 51 -7.84 4.79 -17.53
C PHE A 51 -8.15 4.31 -18.95
N SER A 52 -8.97 5.05 -19.70
CA SER A 52 -9.40 4.68 -21.06
C SER A 52 -8.29 4.63 -22.12
N LYS A 53 -7.10 5.19 -21.83
CA LYS A 53 -5.93 5.07 -22.73
C LYS A 53 -5.14 3.79 -22.50
N GLY A 54 -5.15 3.27 -21.28
CA GLY A 54 -4.34 2.11 -20.88
C GLY A 54 -5.14 0.83 -20.68
N TYR A 55 -6.41 0.96 -20.34
CA TYR A 55 -7.23 -0.11 -19.78
C TYR A 55 -8.65 -0.07 -20.33
N ARG A 56 -9.33 -1.21 -20.18
CA ARG A 56 -10.75 -1.41 -20.45
C ARG A 56 -11.36 -2.25 -19.34
N THR A 57 -12.66 -2.10 -19.11
CA THR A 57 -13.39 -3.04 -18.26
C THR A 57 -13.27 -4.46 -18.82
N LEU A 58 -12.97 -5.41 -17.95
CA LEU A 58 -12.91 -6.84 -18.29
C LEU A 58 -14.26 -7.49 -17.98
N TRP A 59 -14.81 -7.22 -16.79
CA TRP A 59 -16.09 -7.75 -16.31
C TRP A 59 -16.68 -6.83 -15.23
N GLY A 60 -17.99 -6.96 -14.97
CA GLY A 60 -18.70 -6.19 -13.95
C GLY A 60 -18.73 -4.66 -14.19
N PRO A 61 -19.11 -4.17 -15.39
CA PRO A 61 -19.14 -2.73 -15.70
C PRO A 61 -20.09 -1.93 -14.80
N GLN A 62 -21.15 -2.55 -14.30
CA GLN A 62 -22.08 -1.95 -13.35
C GLN A 62 -21.42 -1.63 -11.99
N HIS A 63 -20.24 -2.20 -11.73
CA HIS A 63 -19.43 -2.05 -10.52
C HIS A 63 -18.15 -1.25 -10.75
N GLN A 64 -18.18 -0.31 -11.71
CA GLN A 64 -17.08 0.62 -11.99
C GLN A 64 -17.57 2.05 -12.11
N THR A 65 -16.81 3.01 -11.56
CA THR A 65 -16.99 4.44 -11.86
C THR A 65 -15.63 5.08 -12.10
N LEU A 66 -15.58 6.03 -13.04
CA LEU A 66 -14.40 6.83 -13.33
C LEU A 66 -14.57 8.25 -12.80
N SER A 67 -13.49 8.81 -12.28
CA SER A 67 -13.43 10.24 -11.95
C SER A 67 -13.66 11.11 -13.19
N PRO A 68 -14.12 12.36 -13.03
CA PRO A 68 -14.32 13.29 -14.15
C PRO A 68 -13.08 13.52 -15.03
N ASP A 69 -11.87 13.43 -14.45
CA ASP A 69 -10.61 13.57 -15.19
C ASP A 69 -10.13 12.25 -15.82
N GLY A 70 -10.86 11.15 -15.59
CA GLY A 70 -10.59 9.83 -16.13
C GLY A 70 -9.33 9.16 -15.59
N ARG A 71 -8.76 9.62 -14.48
CA ARG A 71 -7.52 9.09 -13.90
C ARG A 71 -7.72 8.16 -12.71
N SER A 72 -8.88 8.22 -12.05
CA SER A 72 -9.20 7.37 -10.91
C SER A 72 -10.35 6.46 -11.24
N LEU A 73 -10.18 5.17 -10.94
CA LEU A 73 -11.20 4.14 -11.06
C LEU A 73 -11.63 3.70 -9.67
N THR A 74 -12.93 3.66 -9.43
CA THR A 74 -13.51 3.01 -8.27
C THR A 74 -14.11 1.69 -8.70
N LEU A 75 -13.67 0.60 -8.08
CA LEU A 75 -14.25 -0.73 -8.17
C LEU A 75 -14.95 -1.05 -6.86
N TRP A 76 -16.04 -1.81 -6.90
CA TRP A 76 -16.65 -2.34 -5.69
C TRP A 76 -17.22 -3.74 -5.91
N MET A 77 -17.59 -4.38 -4.80
CA MET A 77 -18.24 -5.68 -4.78
C MET A 77 -19.35 -5.65 -3.75
N ASP A 78 -20.45 -6.34 -4.05
CA ASP A 78 -21.55 -6.57 -3.13
C ASP A 78 -21.95 -8.07 -3.19
N ARG A 79 -23.23 -8.39 -3.03
CA ARG A 79 -23.71 -9.78 -3.14
C ARG A 79 -23.78 -10.30 -4.57
N SER A 80 -23.68 -9.43 -5.56
CA SER A 80 -23.50 -9.78 -6.96
C SER A 80 -22.00 -9.87 -7.30
N PRO A 81 -21.62 -10.48 -8.45
CA PRO A 81 -20.21 -10.54 -8.84
C PRO A 81 -19.56 -9.16 -8.82
N GLY A 82 -18.30 -9.08 -8.37
CA GLY A 82 -17.52 -7.84 -8.26
C GLY A 82 -17.20 -7.17 -9.61
N SER A 83 -15.97 -6.67 -9.76
CA SER A 83 -15.53 -6.04 -11.00
C SER A 83 -14.05 -6.20 -11.29
N GLY A 84 -13.67 -6.08 -12.56
CA GLY A 84 -12.28 -6.10 -12.97
C GLY A 84 -12.02 -5.36 -14.27
N PHE A 85 -10.78 -4.94 -14.48
CA PHE A 85 -10.31 -4.29 -15.70
C PHE A 85 -9.05 -4.98 -16.21
N LYS A 86 -8.72 -4.74 -17.48
CA LYS A 86 -7.57 -5.31 -18.15
C LYS A 86 -6.88 -4.25 -19.00
N SER A 87 -5.57 -4.37 -19.17
CA SER A 87 -4.82 -3.52 -20.08
C SER A 87 -5.33 -3.65 -21.52
N ALA A 88 -5.27 -2.57 -22.28
CA ALA A 88 -5.64 -2.55 -23.69
C ALA A 88 -4.64 -3.30 -24.58
N ARG A 89 -3.43 -3.57 -24.06
CA ARG A 89 -2.33 -4.24 -24.77
C ARG A 89 -1.67 -5.28 -23.87
N ALA A 90 -1.11 -6.30 -24.50
CA ALA A 90 -0.14 -7.19 -23.86
C ALA A 90 1.25 -6.55 -23.87
N TYR A 91 2.12 -6.97 -22.96
CA TYR A 91 3.46 -6.43 -22.78
C TYR A 91 4.49 -7.55 -22.68
N ARG A 92 5.73 -7.27 -23.12
CA ARG A 92 6.87 -8.19 -23.02
C ARG A 92 7.73 -7.94 -21.77
N ASN A 93 7.68 -6.72 -21.25
CA ASN A 93 8.34 -6.24 -20.02
C ASN A 93 7.81 -4.83 -19.71
N GLY A 94 8.11 -4.28 -18.53
CA GLY A 94 7.79 -2.90 -18.20
C GLY A 94 7.78 -2.58 -16.71
N TYR A 95 7.43 -1.32 -16.43
CA TYR A 95 7.00 -0.83 -15.12
C TYR A 95 5.48 -0.71 -15.14
N PHE A 96 4.81 -1.45 -14.25
CA PHE A 96 3.36 -1.43 -14.12
C PHE A 96 3.04 -0.96 -12.71
N GLY A 97 2.39 0.18 -12.57
CA GLY A 97 2.06 0.72 -11.26
C GLY A 97 0.71 1.40 -11.22
N ALA A 98 0.12 1.38 -10.04
CA ALA A 98 -1.14 2.05 -9.74
C ALA A 98 -1.11 2.57 -8.30
N SER A 99 -1.68 3.74 -8.09
CA SER A 99 -1.99 4.21 -6.75
C SER A 99 -3.31 3.57 -6.31
N VAL A 100 -3.30 2.86 -5.18
CA VAL A 100 -4.43 2.08 -4.67
C VAL A 100 -4.73 2.52 -3.24
N ARG A 101 -6.01 2.71 -2.95
CA ARG A 101 -6.56 2.86 -1.60
C ARG A 101 -7.63 1.79 -1.40
N VAL A 102 -7.54 1.02 -0.32
CA VAL A 102 -8.48 -0.08 -0.03
C VAL A 102 -9.59 0.34 0.92
N GLN A 103 -10.65 -0.46 0.98
CA GLN A 103 -11.85 -0.19 1.77
C GLN A 103 -11.58 -0.31 3.28
N PRO A 104 -11.96 0.68 4.12
CA PRO A 104 -11.87 0.54 5.57
C PRO A 104 -12.96 -0.38 6.15
N GLY A 105 -12.73 -0.87 7.37
CA GLY A 105 -13.70 -1.65 8.14
C GLY A 105 -13.56 -3.16 7.94
N TYR A 106 -14.68 -3.87 7.89
CA TYR A 106 -14.70 -5.32 7.71
C TYR A 106 -14.61 -5.67 6.23
N THR A 107 -13.51 -6.28 5.80
CA THR A 107 -13.25 -6.72 4.42
C THR A 107 -12.78 -8.17 4.32
N ALA A 108 -12.85 -8.92 5.42
CA ALA A 108 -12.40 -10.31 5.45
C ALA A 108 -13.04 -11.16 4.33
N GLY A 109 -12.20 -11.89 3.61
CA GLY A 109 -12.60 -12.71 2.45
C GLY A 109 -12.66 -11.97 1.12
N VAL A 110 -12.42 -10.65 1.10
CA VAL A 110 -12.31 -9.85 -0.13
C VAL A 110 -10.84 -9.63 -0.48
N ASN A 111 -10.48 -9.85 -1.74
CA ASN A 111 -9.13 -9.60 -2.26
C ASN A 111 -9.16 -8.43 -3.26
N THR A 112 -8.32 -7.42 -3.04
CA THR A 112 -8.07 -6.37 -4.03
C THR A 112 -6.73 -6.67 -4.72
N ALA A 113 -6.78 -7.08 -5.99
CA ALA A 113 -5.62 -7.55 -6.72
C ALA A 113 -5.16 -6.59 -7.83
N PHE A 114 -3.85 -6.46 -7.99
CA PHE A 114 -3.16 -5.82 -9.11
C PHE A 114 -2.08 -6.78 -9.61
N TYR A 115 -2.21 -7.26 -10.84
CA TYR A 115 -1.41 -8.39 -11.32
C TYR A 115 -1.16 -8.36 -12.83
N LEU A 116 -0.20 -9.18 -13.26
CA LEU A 116 0.10 -9.49 -14.66
C LEU A 116 -0.16 -10.97 -14.89
N SER A 117 -0.89 -11.32 -15.94
CA SER A 117 -1.23 -12.73 -16.25
C SER A 117 -1.39 -12.94 -17.76
N ASN A 118 -1.03 -14.12 -18.23
CA ASN A 118 -1.32 -14.59 -19.60
C ASN A 118 -2.35 -15.74 -19.63
N SER A 119 -3.15 -15.90 -18.58
CA SER A 119 -4.19 -16.94 -18.42
C SER A 119 -5.25 -17.01 -19.52
N GLU A 120 -5.63 -15.87 -20.12
CA GLU A 120 -6.55 -15.87 -21.26
C GLU A 120 -5.93 -16.49 -22.53
N GLU A 121 -4.60 -16.43 -22.68
CA GLU A 121 -3.86 -17.00 -23.82
C GLU A 121 -3.43 -18.45 -23.55
N TYR A 122 -3.03 -18.76 -22.31
CA TYR A 122 -2.58 -20.08 -21.88
C TYR A 122 -3.40 -20.66 -20.72
N PRO A 123 -4.70 -20.97 -20.91
CA PRO A 123 -5.56 -21.44 -19.82
C PRO A 123 -5.00 -22.69 -19.12
N GLY A 124 -4.79 -22.59 -17.81
CA GLY A 124 -4.31 -23.69 -16.97
C GLY A 124 -2.79 -23.91 -16.97
N HIS A 125 -2.04 -23.17 -17.80
CA HIS A 125 -0.58 -23.25 -17.91
C HIS A 125 0.03 -21.86 -18.10
N HIS A 126 -0.47 -20.89 -17.34
CA HIS A 126 -0.13 -19.48 -17.48
C HIS A 126 0.91 -18.99 -16.48
N ASP A 127 1.63 -17.96 -16.87
CA ASP A 127 2.50 -17.18 -16.00
C ASP A 127 1.68 -16.10 -15.30
N GLU A 128 2.00 -15.82 -14.04
CA GLU A 128 1.29 -14.84 -13.23
C GLU A 128 2.23 -14.14 -12.23
N ILE A 129 2.06 -12.83 -12.05
CA ILE A 129 2.80 -12.00 -11.09
C ILE A 129 1.80 -11.13 -10.33
N ASP A 130 1.68 -11.36 -9.03
CA ASP A 130 0.56 -10.86 -8.23
C ASP A 130 0.98 -9.87 -7.14
N MET A 131 0.15 -8.85 -6.93
CA MET A 131 0.05 -8.07 -5.70
C MET A 131 -1.40 -8.10 -5.20
N GLU A 132 -1.61 -8.66 -4.03
CA GLU A 132 -2.94 -8.93 -3.47
C GLU A 132 -3.07 -8.31 -2.08
N LEU A 133 -3.95 -7.31 -1.95
CA LEU A 133 -4.30 -6.72 -0.66
C LEU A 133 -5.45 -7.54 -0.07
N LEU A 134 -5.09 -8.43 0.84
CA LEU A 134 -6.00 -9.36 1.49
C LEU A 134 -6.81 -8.62 2.55
N GLY A 135 -8.13 -8.61 2.39
CA GLY A 135 -9.07 -8.00 3.30
C GLY A 135 -9.02 -8.60 4.71
N THR A 136 -9.40 -7.79 5.68
CA THR A 136 -9.15 -8.02 7.11
C THR A 136 -10.40 -7.72 7.95
N ILE A 137 -10.30 -7.97 9.26
CA ILE A 137 -11.34 -7.59 10.23
C ILE A 137 -10.95 -6.28 10.93
N PRO A 138 -11.92 -5.53 11.48
CA PRO A 138 -11.61 -4.30 12.22
C PRO A 138 -10.61 -4.55 13.35
N GLY A 139 -9.56 -3.72 13.42
CA GLY A 139 -8.49 -3.82 14.42
C GLY A 139 -7.27 -4.62 13.96
N GLU A 140 -7.36 -5.37 12.87
CA GLU A 140 -6.24 -6.13 12.29
C GLU A 140 -5.70 -5.44 11.03
N PRO A 141 -4.39 -5.45 10.78
CA PRO A 141 -3.82 -4.83 9.58
C PRO A 141 -4.19 -5.60 8.31
N TYR A 142 -4.22 -4.90 7.19
CA TYR A 142 -4.20 -5.54 5.87
C TYR A 142 -2.91 -6.35 5.70
N THR A 143 -2.99 -7.40 4.87
CA THR A 143 -1.81 -8.14 4.41
C THR A 143 -1.64 -7.93 2.92
N LEU A 144 -0.47 -7.45 2.51
CA LEU A 144 -0.04 -7.50 1.12
C LEU A 144 0.60 -8.86 0.86
N GLN A 145 0.03 -9.63 -0.06
CA GLN A 145 0.63 -10.85 -0.59
C GLN A 145 1.24 -10.55 -1.97
N THR A 146 2.41 -11.13 -2.24
CA THR A 146 3.00 -11.19 -3.58
C THR A 146 3.15 -12.64 -4.00
N ASN A 147 2.97 -12.96 -5.28
CA ASN A 147 3.15 -14.31 -5.80
C ASN A 147 3.74 -14.30 -7.22
N VAL A 148 4.37 -15.41 -7.62
CA VAL A 148 4.91 -15.61 -8.97
C VAL A 148 4.65 -17.06 -9.41
N GLY A 149 3.82 -17.23 -10.43
CA GLY A 149 3.50 -18.52 -11.07
C GLY A 149 4.09 -18.62 -12.47
N ASP A 150 4.41 -19.85 -12.90
CA ASP A 150 5.00 -20.18 -14.20
C ASP A 150 4.25 -21.31 -14.94
N GLY A 151 2.95 -21.46 -14.67
CA GLY A 151 2.10 -22.50 -15.24
C GLY A 151 2.35 -23.93 -14.75
N THR A 152 3.44 -24.16 -14.00
CA THR A 152 3.80 -25.49 -13.45
C THR A 152 3.92 -25.50 -11.93
N ILE A 153 4.36 -24.39 -11.35
CA ILE A 153 4.52 -24.21 -9.91
C ILE A 153 3.53 -23.15 -9.44
N VAL A 154 2.65 -23.57 -8.54
CA VAL A 154 1.84 -22.70 -7.69
C VAL A 154 2.52 -22.57 -6.32
N GLY A 155 2.30 -21.45 -5.61
CA GLY A 155 2.70 -21.35 -4.20
C GLY A 155 4.04 -20.66 -3.90
N ARG A 156 4.34 -19.53 -4.56
CA ARG A 156 5.54 -18.71 -4.26
C ARG A 156 5.16 -17.44 -3.49
N GLU A 157 4.27 -17.56 -2.52
CA GLU A 157 3.75 -16.42 -1.78
C GLU A 157 4.77 -15.81 -0.81
N MET A 158 4.80 -14.49 -0.74
CA MET A 158 5.40 -13.74 0.37
C MET A 158 4.38 -12.72 0.88
N ARG A 159 4.26 -12.58 2.21
CA ARG A 159 3.26 -11.74 2.87
C ARG A 159 3.91 -10.68 3.73
N PHE A 160 3.35 -9.48 3.71
CA PHE A 160 3.84 -8.30 4.40
C PHE A 160 2.69 -7.56 5.08
N HIS A 161 2.92 -7.05 6.29
CA HIS A 161 2.15 -5.94 6.80
C HIS A 161 2.79 -4.62 6.35
N LEU A 162 1.97 -3.64 6.01
CA LEU A 162 2.41 -2.35 5.49
C LEU A 162 2.77 -1.42 6.63
N TRP A 163 3.75 -0.54 6.46
CA TRP A 163 4.16 0.46 7.46
C TRP A 163 3.23 1.70 7.51
N PHE A 164 2.02 1.56 6.98
CA PHE A 164 0.97 2.59 6.92
C PHE A 164 -0.39 1.91 6.86
N ASP A 165 -1.46 2.68 7.09
CA ASP A 165 -2.84 2.24 6.89
C ASP A 165 -3.25 2.42 5.41
N PRO A 166 -3.40 1.34 4.62
CA PRO A 166 -3.71 1.44 3.19
C PRO A 166 -5.17 1.86 2.92
N THR A 167 -5.99 2.03 3.98
CA THR A 167 -7.36 2.53 3.87
C THR A 167 -7.43 4.06 3.99
N ALA A 168 -6.40 4.68 4.58
CA ALA A 168 -6.40 6.11 4.88
C ALA A 168 -6.15 6.98 3.64
N ASP A 169 -5.22 6.57 2.78
CA ASP A 169 -4.87 7.30 1.55
C ASP A 169 -4.43 6.35 0.42
N PHE A 170 -4.23 6.90 -0.77
CA PHE A 170 -3.65 6.19 -1.90
C PHE A 170 -2.14 5.99 -1.70
N HIS A 171 -1.71 4.73 -1.84
CA HIS A 171 -0.29 4.35 -1.85
C HIS A 171 0.06 3.73 -3.20
N HIS A 172 1.32 3.86 -3.63
CA HIS A 172 1.74 3.44 -4.96
C HIS A 172 2.30 2.02 -4.95
N TYR A 173 1.64 1.11 -5.66
CA TYR A 173 2.07 -0.28 -5.80
C TYR A 173 2.56 -0.51 -7.22
N ALA A 174 3.72 -1.14 -7.38
CA ALA A 174 4.28 -1.37 -8.70
C ALA A 174 5.00 -2.72 -8.84
N ILE A 175 4.90 -3.27 -10.04
CA ILE A 175 5.64 -4.43 -10.53
C ILE A 175 6.60 -3.94 -11.62
N ILE A 176 7.90 -4.13 -11.42
CA ILE A 176 8.89 -4.01 -12.49
C ILE A 176 9.19 -5.42 -12.96
N TRP A 177 8.96 -5.69 -14.23
CA TRP A 177 9.23 -7.00 -14.82
C TRP A 177 10.05 -6.84 -16.08
N ASN A 178 11.18 -7.53 -16.15
CA ASN A 178 12.02 -7.65 -17.32
C ASN A 178 12.69 -9.05 -17.37
N PRO A 179 13.42 -9.40 -18.43
CA PRO A 179 14.03 -10.74 -18.55
C PRO A 179 15.02 -11.11 -17.43
N ASP A 180 15.55 -10.13 -16.69
CA ASP A 180 16.56 -10.36 -15.66
C ASP A 180 15.96 -10.44 -14.25
N GLN A 181 14.79 -9.83 -14.00
CA GLN A 181 14.20 -9.72 -12.66
C GLN A 181 12.72 -9.32 -12.64
N ILE A 182 12.08 -9.63 -11.51
CA ILE A 182 10.79 -9.09 -11.07
C ILE A 182 11.04 -8.33 -9.77
N LEU A 183 10.65 -7.06 -9.68
CA LEU A 183 10.66 -6.30 -8.42
C LEU A 183 9.24 -5.88 -8.07
N PHE A 184 8.89 -6.04 -6.80
CA PHE A 184 7.66 -5.51 -6.22
C PHE A 184 8.00 -4.28 -5.38
N LEU A 185 7.30 -3.18 -5.62
CA LEU A 185 7.50 -1.92 -4.92
C LEU A 185 6.22 -1.45 -4.24
N VAL A 186 6.39 -0.86 -3.06
CA VAL A 186 5.35 -0.11 -2.34
C VAL A 186 5.94 1.26 -2.00
N ASP A 187 5.34 2.33 -2.48
CA ASP A 187 5.83 3.71 -2.38
C ASP A 187 7.31 3.83 -2.80
N ASP A 188 7.64 3.22 -3.94
CA ASP A 188 9.00 3.12 -4.51
C ASP A 188 10.03 2.36 -3.63
N VAL A 189 9.62 1.77 -2.50
CA VAL A 189 10.45 0.89 -1.67
C VAL A 189 10.33 -0.54 -2.20
N PRO A 190 11.44 -1.19 -2.61
CA PRO A 190 11.40 -2.59 -3.04
C PRO A 190 11.13 -3.49 -1.83
N ILE A 191 10.08 -4.32 -1.91
CA ILE A 191 9.70 -5.26 -0.85
C ILE A 191 10.05 -6.71 -1.18
N ARG A 192 10.24 -7.02 -2.48
CA ARG A 192 10.60 -8.35 -2.98
C ARG A 192 11.30 -8.21 -4.34
N ARG A 193 12.30 -9.07 -4.56
CA ARG A 193 13.02 -9.27 -5.82
C ARG A 193 13.13 -10.76 -6.11
#